data_AF-A0A1S1J4C3-F1
#
_entry.id   AF-A0A1S1J4C3-F1
#
_cell.length_a   1.000
_cell.length_b   1.000
_cell.length_c   1.000
_cell.angle_alpha   90.00
_cell.angle_beta   90.00
_cell.angle_gamma   90.00
#
_symmetry.space_group_name_H-M   'P 1'
#
loop_
_entity.id
_entity.type
_entity.pdbx_description
1 polymer ?
#
loop_
_entity_poly.entity_id
_entity_poly.type
_entity_poly.pdbx_seq_one_letter_code
_entity_poly.pdbx_strand_id
1 'polypeptide(L)'
;MKFYFSLLLIFVFPYFCTAQIDTTYIKPFENKASVRTYLSMKFISLQQETGGDMKRFMPNTPMSLGFGVSVKNTIIDFSYGYGLSFLKDKEKGRTKALDFQIHNYGRKFIIDLFIQKYHGFYTADDADKNIQLYPDLKIQQYGAFGQYVFNNKKFSYKAAFVQNERQLKSAGSFLLGGGVYFSKIGSDSSFVHKSKNSLRNFQFGISGGYAYTWAISKRWFTSGSVTLGANVGTERINDFGKQKIEIYPTFFPRIALGYNKERWSLGMSYLNNSTFSAFSDNNKNNIGLSSGNFQIGAIWRLNTTPFLSKKKPE
;
A
#
# COMPACT_ATOMS: atom_id res chain seq x y z
N MET A 1 -18.34 24.13 3.57
CA MET A 1 -17.73 23.62 2.33
C MET A 1 -16.36 24.20 1.98
N LYS A 2 -15.95 25.39 2.46
CA LYS A 2 -14.67 26.03 2.08
C LYS A 2 -13.40 25.46 2.74
N PHE A 3 -13.52 24.69 3.83
CA PHE A 3 -12.36 24.14 4.56
C PHE A 3 -11.78 22.84 3.94
N TYR A 4 -12.58 22.11 3.16
CA TYR A 4 -12.19 20.81 2.60
C TYR A 4 -11.27 20.94 1.38
N PHE A 5 -11.33 22.08 0.66
CA PHE A 5 -10.46 22.33 -0.49
C PHE A 5 -9.01 22.65 -0.09
N SER A 6 -8.78 23.25 1.08
CA SER A 6 -7.42 23.56 1.56
C SER A 6 -6.62 22.31 1.94
N LEU A 7 -7.26 21.25 2.44
CA LEU A 7 -6.54 20.01 2.79
C LEU A 7 -6.05 19.28 1.53
N LEU A 8 -6.79 19.37 0.43
CA LEU A 8 -6.44 18.76 -0.85
C LEU A 8 -5.26 19.48 -1.53
N LEU A 9 -5.13 20.80 -1.33
CA LEU A 9 -4.01 21.61 -1.81
C LEU A 9 -2.67 21.25 -1.15
N ILE A 10 -2.67 20.77 0.10
CA ILE A 10 -1.44 20.30 0.78
C ILE A 10 -0.87 19.04 0.09
N PHE A 11 -1.72 18.21 -0.53
CA PHE A 11 -1.29 17.03 -1.28
C PHE A 11 -0.76 17.33 -2.69
N VAL A 12 -1.04 18.52 -3.26
CA VAL A 12 -0.57 18.92 -4.60
C VAL A 12 0.74 19.73 -4.56
N PHE A 13 1.06 20.35 -3.42
CA PHE A 13 2.30 21.12 -3.24
C PHE A 13 3.64 20.35 -3.42
N PRO A 14 3.77 19.03 -3.17
CA PRO A 14 5.07 18.36 -3.33
C PRO A 14 5.52 18.20 -4.80
N TYR A 15 4.70 18.57 -5.80
CA TYR A 15 5.08 18.50 -7.21
C TYR A 15 6.08 19.58 -7.66
N PHE A 16 6.22 20.69 -6.92
CA PHE A 16 7.08 21.82 -7.32
C PHE A 16 8.42 21.91 -6.58
N CYS A 17 8.71 21.02 -5.63
CA CYS A 17 9.97 21.06 -4.89
C CYS A 17 10.97 20.07 -5.50
N THR A 18 11.84 20.54 -6.39
CA THR A 18 13.02 19.77 -6.82
C THR A 18 13.97 19.63 -5.63
N ALA A 19 13.84 18.54 -4.90
CA ALA A 19 14.74 18.23 -3.81
C ALA A 19 16.15 17.93 -4.34
N GLN A 20 17.15 18.58 -3.75
CA GLN A 20 18.57 18.35 -4.06
C GLN A 20 18.93 16.88 -3.79
N ILE A 21 19.56 16.23 -4.76
CA ILE A 21 20.04 14.84 -4.65
C ILE A 21 21.55 14.83 -4.43
N ASP A 22 22.04 13.91 -3.61
CA ASP A 22 23.45 13.56 -3.55
C ASP A 22 23.73 12.50 -4.62
N THR A 23 24.36 12.94 -5.72
CA THR A 23 24.64 12.09 -6.88
C THR A 23 25.64 10.98 -6.59
N THR A 24 26.37 11.05 -5.48
CA THR A 24 27.25 9.95 -5.04
C THR A 24 26.46 8.78 -4.44
N TYR A 25 25.22 9.05 -3.99
CA TYR A 25 24.31 8.05 -3.43
C TYR A 25 23.21 7.65 -4.40
N ILE A 26 22.72 8.56 -5.25
CA ILE A 26 21.55 8.31 -6.09
C ILE A 26 21.82 8.74 -7.53
N LYS A 27 21.53 7.84 -8.47
CA LYS A 27 21.63 8.09 -9.92
C LYS A 27 20.29 7.88 -10.62
N PRO A 28 19.64 8.93 -11.14
CA PRO A 28 18.50 8.79 -12.07
C PRO A 28 18.90 8.03 -13.33
N PHE A 29 17.97 7.28 -13.92
CA PHE A 29 18.19 6.75 -15.26
C PHE A 29 18.05 7.85 -16.30
N GLU A 30 18.91 7.87 -17.32
CA GLU A 30 18.90 8.89 -18.37
C GLU A 30 17.72 8.73 -19.34
N ASN A 31 17.12 7.54 -19.38
CA ASN A 31 15.97 7.21 -20.20
C ASN A 31 14.75 8.07 -19.85
N LYS A 32 14.21 8.75 -20.85
CA LYS A 32 13.03 9.62 -20.70
C LYS A 32 11.71 8.86 -20.65
N ALA A 33 11.70 7.57 -20.96
CA ALA A 33 10.51 6.74 -20.89
C ALA A 33 10.83 5.30 -20.48
N SER A 34 9.86 4.62 -19.87
CA SER A 34 9.93 3.18 -19.62
C SER A 34 8.55 2.53 -19.67
N VAL A 35 8.52 1.25 -20.02
CA VAL A 35 7.34 0.40 -19.94
C VAL A 35 7.58 -0.63 -18.84
N ARG A 36 6.56 -0.91 -18.05
CA ARG A 36 6.56 -1.88 -16.96
C ARG A 36 5.49 -2.93 -17.21
N THR A 37 5.81 -4.17 -16.91
CA THR A 37 4.80 -5.23 -16.71
C THR A 37 5.00 -5.82 -15.33
N TYR A 38 3.92 -6.17 -14.65
CA TYR A 38 4.00 -6.77 -13.33
C TYR A 38 2.82 -7.69 -13.04
N LEU A 39 3.06 -8.69 -12.21
CA LEU A 39 2.02 -9.47 -11.56
C LEU A 39 1.83 -8.91 -10.15
N SER A 40 0.59 -8.68 -9.75
CA SER A 40 0.24 -8.12 -8.44
C SER A 40 -0.83 -8.96 -7.76
N MET A 41 -0.58 -9.34 -6.50
CA MET A 41 -1.54 -9.99 -5.63
C MET A 41 -1.91 -9.03 -4.49
N LYS A 42 -3.07 -8.40 -4.64
CA LYS A 42 -3.66 -7.52 -3.62
C LYS A 42 -4.61 -8.32 -2.74
N PHE A 43 -4.67 -7.96 -1.46
CA PHE A 43 -5.65 -8.53 -0.54
C PHE A 43 -6.01 -7.52 0.55
N ILE A 44 -7.19 -7.67 1.12
CA ILE A 44 -7.55 -7.14 2.44
C ILE A 44 -7.99 -8.31 3.30
N SER A 45 -7.41 -8.43 4.50
CA SER A 45 -7.73 -9.47 5.46
C SER A 45 -8.34 -8.87 6.70
N LEU A 46 -9.32 -9.58 7.27
CA LEU A 46 -9.78 -9.31 8.61
C LEU A 46 -9.19 -10.35 9.56
N GLN A 47 -8.60 -9.88 10.67
CA GLN A 47 -8.20 -10.71 11.80
C GLN A 47 -9.13 -10.38 12.95
N GLN A 48 -9.81 -11.39 13.48
CA GLN A 48 -10.66 -11.26 14.65
C GLN A 48 -10.10 -12.15 15.75
N GLU A 49 -9.75 -11.54 16.87
CA GLU A 49 -9.40 -12.23 18.10
C GLU A 49 -10.65 -12.29 18.98
N THR A 50 -10.99 -13.46 19.51
CA THR A 50 -12.09 -13.63 20.46
C THR A 50 -11.73 -14.72 21.46
N GLY A 51 -11.64 -14.35 22.75
CA GLY A 51 -11.32 -15.31 23.81
C GLY A 51 -9.91 -15.94 23.72
N GLY A 52 -9.01 -15.37 22.91
CA GLY A 52 -7.66 -15.90 22.64
C GLY A 52 -7.53 -16.67 21.33
N ASP A 53 -8.65 -17.02 20.67
CA ASP A 53 -8.63 -17.62 19.33
C ASP A 53 -8.57 -16.54 18.25
N MET A 54 -7.64 -16.69 17.30
CA MET A 54 -7.50 -15.78 16.16
C MET A 54 -8.12 -16.40 14.91
N LYS A 55 -9.13 -15.75 14.36
CA LYS A 55 -9.76 -16.11 13.08
C LYS A 55 -9.35 -15.12 12.00
N ARG A 56 -8.77 -15.62 10.90
CA ARG A 56 -8.32 -14.81 9.76
C ARG A 56 -9.21 -15.02 8.54
N PHE A 57 -9.94 -13.98 8.18
CA PHE A 57 -10.79 -13.95 6.99
C PHE A 57 -9.98 -13.45 5.79
N MET A 58 -9.94 -14.26 4.74
CA MET A 58 -9.17 -14.00 3.53
C MET A 58 -10.10 -13.87 2.31
N PRO A 59 -9.77 -12.97 1.35
CA PRO A 59 -10.47 -12.91 0.09
C PRO A 59 -9.91 -13.96 -0.88
N ASN A 60 -10.76 -14.50 -1.75
CA ASN A 60 -10.34 -15.31 -2.89
C ASN A 60 -10.19 -14.43 -4.14
N THR A 61 -9.21 -13.52 -4.11
CA THR A 61 -8.85 -12.66 -5.23
C THR A 61 -7.72 -13.26 -6.05
N PRO A 62 -7.84 -13.28 -7.39
CA PRO A 62 -6.78 -13.81 -8.23
C PRO A 62 -5.63 -12.81 -8.28
N MET A 63 -4.47 -13.28 -8.71
CA MET A 63 -3.39 -12.39 -9.13
C MET A 63 -3.86 -11.49 -10.28
N SER A 64 -3.26 -10.32 -10.44
CA SER A 64 -3.59 -9.35 -11.49
C SER A 64 -2.38 -9.08 -12.38
N LEU A 65 -2.61 -8.92 -13.68
CA LEU A 65 -1.57 -8.47 -14.61
C LEU A 65 -1.67 -6.95 -14.74
N GLY A 66 -0.52 -6.28 -14.59
CA GLY A 66 -0.41 -4.84 -14.62
C GLY A 66 0.59 -4.37 -15.67
N PHE A 67 0.27 -3.22 -16.25
CA PHE A 67 1.07 -2.52 -17.24
C PHE A 67 1.28 -1.08 -16.79
N GLY A 68 2.51 -0.60 -16.92
CA GLY A 68 2.90 0.73 -16.51
C GLY A 68 3.63 1.46 -17.60
N VAL A 69 3.42 2.77 -17.68
CA VAL A 69 4.23 3.66 -18.50
C VAL A 69 4.81 4.76 -17.62
N SER A 70 6.09 5.05 -17.82
CA SER A 70 6.79 6.16 -17.20
C SER A 70 7.25 7.12 -18.26
N VAL A 71 7.10 8.42 -18.00
CA VAL A 71 7.73 9.49 -18.79
C VAL A 71 8.43 10.44 -17.81
N LYS A 72 9.72 10.67 -18.04
CA LYS A 72 10.64 11.38 -17.14
C LYS A 72 10.62 10.74 -15.74
N ASN A 73 9.94 11.39 -14.79
CA ASN A 73 9.88 10.97 -13.38
C ASN A 73 8.45 10.62 -12.93
N THR A 74 7.49 10.59 -13.85
CA THR A 74 6.09 10.27 -13.57
C THR A 74 5.77 8.89 -14.10
N ILE A 75 5.35 7.99 -13.21
CA ILE A 75 4.87 6.65 -13.56
C ILE A 75 3.35 6.63 -13.41
N ILE A 76 2.68 6.10 -14.42
CA ILE A 76 1.26 5.77 -14.39
C ILE A 76 1.17 4.27 -14.59
N ASP A 77 0.74 3.57 -13.54
CA ASP A 77 0.55 2.12 -13.55
C ASP A 77 -0.96 1.81 -13.61
N PHE A 78 -1.34 0.89 -14.50
CA PHE A 78 -2.69 0.33 -14.60
C PHE A 78 -2.63 -1.18 -14.37
N SER A 79 -3.54 -1.73 -13.57
CA SER A 79 -3.64 -3.18 -13.35
C SER A 79 -5.05 -3.69 -13.55
N TYR A 80 -5.17 -4.85 -14.18
CA TYR A 80 -6.44 -5.50 -14.44
C TYR A 80 -6.38 -6.98 -14.04
N GLY A 81 -7.22 -7.37 -13.08
CA GLY A 81 -7.20 -8.71 -12.47
C GLY A 81 -8.27 -9.69 -12.97
N TYR A 82 -9.19 -9.27 -13.83
CA TYR A 82 -10.34 -10.10 -14.20
C TYR A 82 -9.95 -11.35 -15.03
N GLY A 83 -8.92 -11.23 -15.88
CA GLY A 83 -8.47 -12.30 -16.79
C GLY A 83 -7.73 -13.47 -16.15
N LEU A 84 -7.23 -13.34 -14.92
CA LEU A 84 -6.54 -14.40 -14.17
C LEU A 84 -7.49 -15.16 -13.23
N SER A 85 -8.81 -15.04 -13.43
CA SER A 85 -9.82 -15.71 -12.59
C SER A 85 -9.74 -17.24 -12.61
N PHE A 86 -9.07 -17.85 -13.59
CA PHE A 86 -8.80 -19.28 -13.63
C PHE A 86 -7.81 -19.75 -12.53
N LEU A 87 -7.04 -18.83 -11.94
CA LEU A 87 -6.17 -19.11 -10.79
C LEU A 87 -6.93 -19.15 -9.46
N LYS A 88 -8.24 -18.87 -9.45
CA LYS A 88 -9.04 -18.94 -8.23
C LYS A 88 -9.29 -20.39 -7.85
N ASP A 89 -9.06 -20.67 -6.58
CA ASP A 89 -9.51 -21.90 -5.97
C ASP A 89 -11.04 -21.86 -5.84
N LYS A 90 -11.73 -22.89 -6.36
CA LYS A 90 -13.20 -22.95 -6.32
C LYS A 90 -13.71 -23.23 -4.90
N GLU A 91 -12.92 -23.91 -4.07
CA GLU A 91 -13.30 -24.28 -2.69
C GLU A 91 -13.33 -23.05 -1.77
N LYS A 92 -12.52 -22.03 -2.08
CA LYS A 92 -12.41 -20.76 -1.31
C LYS A 92 -13.53 -19.75 -1.58
N GLY A 93 -14.57 -20.15 -2.30
CA GLY A 93 -15.75 -19.32 -2.57
C GLY A 93 -15.50 -18.14 -3.50
N ARG A 94 -16.51 -17.30 -3.73
CA ARG A 94 -16.40 -16.14 -4.65
C ARG A 94 -16.16 -14.84 -3.87
N THR A 95 -15.11 -14.11 -4.26
CA THR A 95 -14.88 -12.73 -3.81
C THR A 95 -15.06 -11.73 -4.95
N LYS A 96 -15.85 -10.68 -4.69
CA LYS A 96 -15.92 -9.46 -5.51
C LYS A 96 -15.04 -8.39 -4.86
N ALA A 97 -14.09 -7.85 -5.61
CA ALA A 97 -13.14 -6.85 -5.11
C ALA A 97 -13.05 -5.65 -6.05
N LEU A 98 -13.11 -4.45 -5.48
CA LEU A 98 -12.71 -3.19 -6.10
C LEU A 98 -11.58 -2.62 -5.23
N ASP A 99 -10.37 -2.56 -5.79
CA ASP A 99 -9.17 -2.17 -5.04
C ASP A 99 -8.33 -1.18 -5.86
N PHE A 100 -8.60 0.10 -5.63
CA PHE A 100 -7.90 1.22 -6.24
C PHE A 100 -6.87 1.78 -5.26
N GLN A 101 -5.62 1.87 -5.68
CA GLN A 101 -4.52 2.39 -4.87
C GLN A 101 -3.63 3.29 -5.71
N ILE A 102 -3.21 4.41 -5.13
CA ILE A 102 -2.20 5.32 -5.68
C ILE A 102 -1.06 5.33 -4.68
N HIS A 103 0.13 4.95 -5.13
CA HIS A 103 1.38 5.05 -4.37
C HIS A 103 2.29 6.07 -5.05
N ASN A 104 2.48 7.22 -4.42
CA ASN A 104 3.43 8.23 -4.87
C ASN A 104 4.67 8.18 -3.98
N TYR A 105 5.78 7.71 -4.55
CA TYR A 105 7.08 7.79 -3.89
C TYR A 105 7.78 9.07 -4.32
N GLY A 106 7.49 10.19 -3.66
CA GLY A 106 8.24 11.42 -3.84
C GLY A 106 9.63 11.35 -3.19
N ARG A 107 10.38 12.45 -3.27
CA ARG A 107 11.71 12.50 -2.67
C ARG A 107 11.66 12.77 -1.17
N LYS A 108 10.92 13.80 -0.80
CA LYS A 108 10.69 14.21 0.59
C LYS A 108 9.44 13.58 1.18
N PHE A 109 8.41 13.38 0.36
CA PHE A 109 7.10 12.91 0.79
C PHE A 109 6.70 11.65 0.04
N ILE A 110 6.17 10.68 0.78
CA ILE A 110 5.49 9.50 0.27
C ILE A 110 4.00 9.70 0.54
N ILE A 111 3.16 9.44 -0.45
CA ILE A 111 1.70 9.57 -0.33
C ILE A 111 1.07 8.29 -0.84
N ASP A 112 0.24 7.67 -0.02
CA ASP A 112 -0.56 6.52 -0.39
C ASP A 112 -2.04 6.84 -0.23
N LEU A 113 -2.82 6.65 -1.28
CA LEU A 113 -4.27 6.80 -1.29
C LEU A 113 -4.88 5.47 -1.70
N PHE A 114 -5.91 5.01 -0.99
CA PHE A 114 -6.56 3.75 -1.33
C PHE A 114 -8.06 3.75 -1.07
N ILE A 115 -8.77 3.03 -1.95
CA ILE A 115 -10.20 2.75 -1.89
C ILE A 115 -10.36 1.26 -2.16
N GLN A 116 -10.78 0.53 -1.13
CA GLN A 116 -10.86 -0.92 -1.13
C GLN A 116 -12.25 -1.35 -0.72
N LYS A 117 -12.91 -2.18 -1.53
CA LYS A 117 -14.23 -2.75 -1.27
C LYS A 117 -14.19 -4.22 -1.63
N TYR A 118 -14.34 -5.07 -0.64
CA TYR A 118 -14.30 -6.51 -0.78
C TYR A 118 -15.59 -7.11 -0.24
N HIS A 119 -16.11 -8.10 -0.95
CA HIS A 119 -17.32 -8.82 -0.61
C HIS A 119 -17.15 -10.32 -0.89
N GLY A 120 -17.40 -11.14 0.12
CA GLY A 120 -17.17 -12.58 0.09
C GLY A 120 -15.76 -12.92 0.55
N PHE A 121 -15.67 -13.72 1.61
CA PHE A 121 -14.42 -14.14 2.25
C PHE A 121 -14.49 -15.63 2.61
N TYR A 122 -13.37 -16.18 3.05
CA TYR A 122 -13.30 -17.51 3.65
C TYR A 122 -12.33 -17.49 4.84
N THR A 123 -12.42 -18.50 5.70
CA THR A 123 -11.39 -18.82 6.69
C THR A 123 -10.93 -20.25 6.44
N ALA A 124 -9.66 -20.52 6.69
CA ALA A 124 -9.10 -21.86 6.59
C ALA A 124 -8.19 -22.11 7.79
N ASP A 125 -8.02 -23.38 8.15
CA ASP A 125 -6.96 -23.79 9.08
C ASP A 125 -5.58 -23.74 8.40
N ASP A 126 -4.51 -23.90 9.15
CA ASP A 126 -3.14 -23.81 8.62
C ASP A 126 -2.84 -24.85 7.52
N ALA A 127 -3.62 -25.94 7.48
CA ALA A 127 -3.52 -26.99 6.48
C ALA A 127 -4.38 -26.75 5.23
N ASP A 128 -5.13 -25.63 5.18
CA ASP A 128 -6.09 -25.30 4.11
C ASP A 128 -7.19 -26.38 3.91
N LYS A 129 -7.45 -27.22 4.91
CA LYS A 129 -8.40 -28.35 4.85
C LYS A 129 -9.80 -27.98 5.31
N ASN A 130 -9.92 -27.10 6.30
CA ASN A 130 -11.20 -26.71 6.88
C ASN A 130 -11.62 -25.32 6.40
N ILE A 131 -12.14 -25.26 5.17
CA ILE A 131 -12.59 -24.01 4.55
C ILE A 131 -14.02 -23.67 4.98
N GLN A 132 -14.20 -22.52 5.61
CA GLN A 132 -15.51 -21.95 5.93
C GLN A 132 -15.75 -20.67 5.12
N LEU A 133 -16.92 -20.58 4.47
CA LEU A 133 -17.25 -19.48 3.57
C LEU A 133 -18.09 -18.39 4.26
N TYR A 134 -17.81 -17.15 3.87
CA TYR A 134 -18.44 -15.93 4.37
C TYR A 134 -18.87 -15.04 3.19
N PRO A 135 -19.87 -15.45 2.40
CA PRO A 135 -20.27 -14.74 1.19
C PRO A 135 -20.90 -13.37 1.48
N ASP A 136 -21.48 -13.17 2.66
CA ASP A 136 -22.15 -11.94 3.08
C ASP A 136 -21.19 -10.89 3.70
N LEU A 137 -19.99 -11.31 4.11
CA LEU A 137 -18.99 -10.42 4.71
C LEU A 137 -18.51 -9.36 3.71
N LYS A 138 -18.60 -8.10 4.15
CA LYS A 138 -18.26 -6.89 3.39
C LYS A 138 -17.24 -6.09 4.18
N ILE A 139 -16.11 -5.79 3.54
CA ILE A 139 -15.08 -4.90 4.09
C ILE A 139 -14.90 -3.73 3.12
N GLN A 140 -15.00 -2.52 3.66
CA GLN A 140 -14.73 -1.28 2.94
C GLN A 140 -13.65 -0.52 3.69
N GLN A 141 -12.60 -0.11 3.00
CA GLN A 141 -11.53 0.70 3.57
C GLN A 141 -11.21 1.86 2.63
N TYR A 142 -11.09 3.05 3.19
CA TYR A 142 -10.59 4.24 2.51
C TYR A 142 -9.48 4.81 3.37
N GLY A 143 -8.39 5.22 2.75
CA GLY A 143 -7.29 5.79 3.51
C GLY A 143 -6.42 6.72 2.70
N ALA A 144 -5.84 7.67 3.42
CA ALA A 144 -4.78 8.52 2.92
C ALA A 144 -3.65 8.52 3.96
N PHE A 145 -2.45 8.16 3.54
CA PHE A 145 -1.26 8.13 4.36
C PHE A 145 -0.18 8.99 3.72
N GLY A 146 0.48 9.81 4.54
CA GLY A 146 1.59 10.67 4.14
C GLY A 146 2.79 10.44 5.04
N GLN A 147 4.00 10.43 4.48
CA GLN A 147 5.23 10.22 5.24
C GLN A 147 6.37 11.08 4.71
N TYR A 148 7.04 11.80 5.62
CA TYR A 148 8.26 12.55 5.36
C TYR A 148 9.51 11.68 5.51
N VAL A 149 10.46 11.87 4.60
CA VAL A 149 11.74 11.16 4.53
C VAL A 149 12.86 12.14 4.89
N PHE A 150 13.47 11.97 6.07
CA PHE A 150 14.49 12.90 6.56
C PHE A 150 15.78 12.89 5.73
N ASN A 151 16.33 11.71 5.41
CA ASN A 151 17.55 11.57 4.62
C ASN A 151 17.25 11.54 3.11
N ASN A 152 16.35 12.42 2.65
CA ASN A 152 15.89 12.46 1.27
C ASN A 152 16.98 12.85 0.25
N LYS A 153 18.14 13.35 0.69
CA LYS A 153 19.26 13.62 -0.24
C LYS A 153 20.03 12.36 -0.62
N LYS A 154 20.12 11.38 0.29
CA LYS A 154 20.95 10.17 0.13
C LYS A 154 20.13 8.88 0.04
N PHE A 155 18.93 8.84 0.62
CA PHE A 155 18.04 7.68 0.58
C PHE A 155 16.92 7.85 -0.47
N SER A 156 16.58 6.76 -1.16
CA SER A 156 15.53 6.75 -2.17
C SER A 156 14.55 5.58 -2.04
N TYR A 157 13.29 5.92 -1.73
CA TYR A 157 12.17 5.01 -1.96
C TYR A 157 11.90 4.75 -3.44
N LYS A 158 12.10 5.76 -4.30
CA LYS A 158 11.92 5.64 -5.75
C LYS A 158 12.81 4.54 -6.32
N ALA A 159 14.05 4.45 -5.86
CA ALA A 159 14.97 3.42 -6.31
C ALA A 159 14.46 2.00 -6.04
N ALA A 160 13.72 1.82 -4.94
CA ALA A 160 13.20 0.53 -4.53
C ALA A 160 11.86 0.15 -5.18
N PHE A 161 10.86 1.05 -5.14
CA PHE A 161 9.47 0.73 -5.50
C PHE A 161 9.05 1.24 -6.88
N VAL A 162 9.75 2.24 -7.41
CA VAL A 162 9.47 2.85 -8.73
C VAL A 162 10.52 2.42 -9.76
N GLN A 163 11.76 2.19 -9.30
CA GLN A 163 12.93 1.81 -10.08
C GLN A 163 13.22 2.75 -11.27
N ASN A 164 12.86 4.04 -11.18
CA ASN A 164 13.23 5.09 -12.14
C ASN A 164 14.51 5.86 -11.75
N GLU A 165 15.18 5.42 -10.69
CA GLU A 165 16.52 5.82 -10.29
C GLU A 165 17.19 4.66 -9.54
N ARG A 166 18.49 4.76 -9.28
CA ARG A 166 19.27 3.74 -8.56
C ARG A 166 19.81 4.32 -7.26
N GLN A 167 19.79 3.49 -6.21
CA GLN A 167 20.57 3.69 -5.00
C GLN A 167 21.97 3.11 -5.23
N LEU A 168 22.99 3.96 -5.36
CA LEU A 168 24.39 3.58 -5.63
C LEU A 168 25.13 3.12 -4.36
N LYS A 169 24.80 3.73 -3.21
CA LYS A 169 25.39 3.42 -1.91
C LYS A 169 24.28 3.17 -0.91
N SER A 170 24.51 2.25 0.03
CA SER A 170 23.51 1.98 1.07
C SER A 170 23.20 3.23 1.87
N ALA A 171 21.93 3.45 2.14
CA ALA A 171 21.47 4.58 2.92
C ALA A 171 20.17 4.21 3.64
N GLY A 172 19.96 4.82 4.79
CA GLY A 172 18.68 4.75 5.49
C GLY A 172 18.14 6.14 5.81
N SER A 173 16.89 6.17 6.24
CA SER A 173 16.21 7.39 6.63
C SER A 173 15.24 7.11 7.76
N PHE A 174 15.24 8.00 8.77
CA PHE A 174 14.08 8.13 9.63
C PHE A 174 12.89 8.60 8.81
N LEU A 175 11.71 8.23 9.32
CA LEU A 175 10.43 8.49 8.70
C LEU A 175 9.49 9.08 9.75
N LEU A 176 8.73 10.11 9.36
CA LEU A 176 7.65 10.66 10.17
C LEU A 176 6.44 10.83 9.29
N GLY A 177 5.33 10.21 9.64
CA GLY A 177 4.13 10.25 8.83
C GLY A 177 2.87 10.29 9.66
N GLY A 178 1.75 10.30 8.96
CA GLY A 178 0.43 10.22 9.54
C GLY A 178 -0.58 9.86 8.48
N GLY A 179 -1.74 9.40 8.92
CA GLY A 179 -2.79 8.99 8.00
C GLY A 179 -4.17 9.15 8.58
N VAL A 180 -5.14 9.15 7.68
CA VAL A 180 -6.56 9.08 7.99
C VAL A 180 -7.12 7.81 7.36
N TYR A 181 -7.94 7.08 8.11
CA TYR A 181 -8.49 5.80 7.69
C TYR A 181 -9.96 5.75 8.05
N PHE A 182 -10.77 5.26 7.12
CA PHE A 182 -12.15 4.88 7.36
C PHE A 182 -12.29 3.40 7.03
N SER A 183 -12.76 2.62 7.98
CA SER A 183 -13.13 1.22 7.76
C SER A 183 -14.61 1.00 8.06
N LYS A 184 -15.23 0.12 7.29
CA LYS A 184 -16.56 -0.42 7.54
C LYS A 184 -16.53 -1.92 7.31
N ILE A 185 -16.89 -2.66 8.33
CA ILE A 185 -17.05 -4.11 8.30
C ILE A 185 -18.52 -4.41 8.53
N GLY A 186 -19.10 -5.34 7.79
CA GLY A 186 -20.44 -5.83 8.07
C GLY A 186 -20.73 -7.18 7.45
N SER A 187 -21.59 -7.95 8.11
CA SER A 187 -22.10 -9.24 7.65
C SER A 187 -23.46 -9.47 8.30
N ASP A 188 -24.39 -10.06 7.56
CA ASP A 188 -25.76 -10.27 8.01
C ASP A 188 -25.88 -11.49 8.95
N SER A 189 -24.90 -12.42 8.92
CA SER A 189 -24.95 -13.71 9.61
C SER A 189 -23.74 -14.06 10.48
N SER A 190 -22.57 -13.47 10.19
CA SER A 190 -21.27 -14.02 10.59
C SER A 190 -20.36 -13.03 11.31
N PHE A 191 -20.77 -11.77 11.42
CA PHE A 191 -20.05 -10.73 12.16
C PHE A 191 -20.98 -10.09 13.19
N VAL A 192 -20.72 -10.35 14.47
CA VAL A 192 -21.40 -9.67 15.57
C VAL A 192 -20.36 -8.92 16.39
N HIS A 193 -20.41 -7.59 16.37
CA HIS A 193 -19.62 -6.74 17.26
C HIS A 193 -20.56 -5.85 18.07
N LYS A 194 -20.51 -5.94 19.41
CA LYS A 194 -21.38 -5.21 20.34
C LYS A 194 -22.88 -5.30 19.95
N SER A 195 -23.35 -6.51 19.63
CA SER A 195 -24.74 -6.79 19.21
C SER A 195 -25.18 -6.09 17.91
N LYS A 196 -24.22 -5.67 17.07
CA LYS A 196 -24.48 -5.11 15.73
C LYS A 196 -23.77 -5.92 14.66
N ASN A 197 -24.44 -6.03 13.52
CA ASN A 197 -23.95 -6.69 12.31
C ASN A 197 -23.01 -5.81 11.47
N SER A 198 -22.63 -4.64 11.99
CA SER A 198 -21.72 -3.72 11.31
C SER A 198 -20.87 -2.93 12.28
N LEU A 199 -19.59 -2.78 11.96
CA LEU A 199 -18.63 -1.91 12.62
C LEU A 199 -18.22 -0.81 11.63
N ARG A 200 -18.18 0.43 12.10
CA ARG A 200 -17.59 1.56 11.39
C ARG A 200 -16.52 2.14 12.27
N ASN A 201 -15.42 2.57 11.68
CA ASN A 201 -14.36 3.17 12.45
C ASN A 201 -13.63 4.22 11.59
N PHE A 202 -13.52 5.42 12.13
CA PHE A 202 -12.76 6.51 11.56
C PHE A 202 -11.55 6.76 12.45
N GLN A 203 -10.36 6.79 11.86
CA GLN A 203 -9.09 6.94 12.54
C GLN A 203 -8.27 8.03 11.90
N PHE A 204 -7.50 8.74 12.73
CA PHE A 204 -6.32 9.45 12.27
C PHE A 204 -5.18 9.20 13.23
N GLY A 205 -3.95 9.26 12.75
CA GLY A 205 -2.81 9.08 13.63
C GLY A 205 -1.51 9.54 13.04
N ILE A 206 -0.50 9.47 13.90
CA ILE A 206 0.89 9.75 13.59
C ILE A 206 1.69 8.46 13.67
N SER A 207 2.79 8.44 12.94
CA SER A 207 3.62 7.25 12.81
C SER A 207 5.08 7.64 12.61
N GLY A 208 5.96 6.85 13.19
CA GLY A 208 7.41 6.98 13.07
C GLY A 208 7.99 5.68 12.53
N GLY A 209 9.09 5.77 11.80
CA GLY A 209 9.69 4.59 11.21
C GLY A 209 11.12 4.78 10.76
N TYR A 210 11.65 3.71 10.21
CA TYR A 210 12.96 3.70 9.60
C TYR A 210 12.90 2.92 8.29
N ALA A 211 13.57 3.44 7.28
CA ALA A 211 13.82 2.75 6.03
C ALA A 211 15.31 2.59 5.79
N TYR A 212 15.68 1.50 5.12
CA TYR A 212 17.05 1.22 4.71
C TYR A 212 17.05 0.58 3.34
N THR A 213 17.97 1.02 2.48
CA THR A 213 18.27 0.36 1.22
C THR A 213 19.73 -0.08 1.26
N TRP A 214 19.94 -1.39 1.11
CA TRP A 214 21.25 -1.99 0.93
C TRP A 214 21.59 -2.06 -0.56
N ALA A 215 22.56 -1.28 -1.00
CA ALA A 215 23.12 -1.36 -2.36
C ALA A 215 24.18 -2.47 -2.40
N ILE A 216 23.72 -3.73 -2.51
CA ILE A 216 24.57 -4.94 -2.44
C ILE A 216 25.66 -4.91 -3.52
N SER A 217 25.31 -4.47 -4.72
CA SER A 217 26.26 -4.31 -5.82
C SER A 217 25.79 -3.20 -6.76
N LYS A 218 26.54 -2.93 -7.84
CA LYS A 218 26.14 -1.98 -8.89
C LYS A 218 24.77 -2.31 -9.53
N ARG A 219 24.23 -3.52 -9.33
CA ARG A 219 22.99 -3.99 -9.96
C ARG A 219 21.95 -4.49 -8.95
N TRP A 220 22.37 -5.16 -7.89
CA TRP A 220 21.48 -5.72 -6.87
C TRP A 220 21.24 -4.75 -5.73
N PHE A 221 20.00 -4.64 -5.30
CA PHE A 221 19.63 -3.95 -4.07
C PHE A 221 18.53 -4.70 -3.33
N THR A 222 18.48 -4.51 -2.01
CA THR A 222 17.30 -4.81 -1.19
C THR A 222 16.95 -3.57 -0.38
N SER A 223 15.67 -3.36 -0.13
CA SER A 223 15.14 -2.24 0.63
C SER A 223 14.07 -2.72 1.59
N GLY A 224 14.10 -2.21 2.81
CA GLY A 224 13.13 -2.51 3.85
C GLY A 224 12.76 -1.24 4.59
N SER A 225 11.50 -1.10 4.95
CA SER A 225 11.05 -0.06 5.86
C SER A 225 10.00 -0.60 6.81
N VAL A 226 10.07 -0.16 8.06
CA VAL A 226 9.02 -0.39 9.05
C VAL A 226 8.57 0.96 9.58
N THR A 227 7.26 1.15 9.59
CA THR A 227 6.63 2.30 10.22
C THR A 227 5.62 1.81 11.25
N LEU A 228 5.76 2.30 12.47
CA LEU A 228 4.86 2.05 13.60
C LEU A 228 4.12 3.34 13.92
N GLY A 229 2.87 3.23 14.35
CA GLY A 229 2.08 4.41 14.68
C GLY A 229 0.98 4.12 15.67
N ALA A 230 0.36 5.20 16.11
CA ALA A 230 -0.78 5.20 17.00
C ALA A 230 -1.85 6.10 16.38
N ASN A 231 -2.99 5.49 16.08
CA ASN A 231 -4.18 6.18 15.63
C ASN A 231 -5.12 6.43 16.80
N VAL A 232 -5.82 7.54 16.76
CA VAL A 232 -7.01 7.79 17.55
C VAL A 232 -8.23 7.68 16.64
N GLY A 233 -9.31 7.09 17.13
CA GLY A 233 -10.49 6.88 16.31
C GLY A 233 -11.79 6.76 17.07
N THR A 234 -12.89 6.70 16.31
CA THR A 234 -14.26 6.64 16.82
C THR A 234 -15.18 5.92 15.83
N GLU A 235 -16.28 5.34 16.34
CA GLU A 235 -17.33 4.73 15.52
C GLU A 235 -18.16 5.78 14.74
N ARG A 236 -18.24 7.03 15.23
CA ARG A 236 -18.96 8.14 14.58
C ARG A 236 -18.13 9.42 14.65
N ILE A 237 -17.98 10.11 13.52
CA ILE A 237 -17.25 11.40 13.43
C ILE A 237 -17.80 12.45 14.42
N ASN A 238 -19.10 12.43 14.73
CA ASN A 238 -19.73 13.37 15.66
C ASN A 238 -19.43 13.10 17.16
N ASP A 239 -18.82 11.95 17.46
CA ASP A 239 -18.46 11.56 18.83
C ASP A 239 -17.00 11.91 19.16
N PHE A 240 -16.29 12.56 18.22
CA PHE A 240 -14.91 13.00 18.41
C PHE A 240 -14.83 14.01 19.58
N GLY A 241 -14.11 13.65 20.64
CA GLY A 241 -13.98 14.45 21.87
C GLY A 241 -15.10 14.26 22.91
N LYS A 242 -16.08 13.37 22.68
CA LYS A 242 -17.20 13.10 23.61
C LYS A 242 -17.15 11.71 24.28
N GLN A 243 -16.30 10.82 23.79
CA GLN A 243 -16.10 9.47 24.32
C GLN A 243 -14.61 9.24 24.64
N LYS A 244 -14.31 8.17 25.40
CA LYS A 244 -12.94 7.79 25.75
C LYS A 244 -12.14 7.58 24.45
N ILE A 245 -10.98 8.24 24.36
CA ILE A 245 -10.10 8.13 23.20
C ILE A 245 -9.54 6.70 23.15
N GLU A 246 -9.90 5.95 22.11
CA GLU A 246 -9.32 4.64 21.82
C GLU A 246 -8.05 4.82 20.98
N ILE A 247 -6.97 4.16 21.39
CA ILE A 247 -5.68 4.16 20.68
C ILE A 247 -5.56 2.85 19.90
N TYR A 248 -5.35 2.95 18.59
CA TYR A 248 -5.18 1.82 17.69
C TYR A 248 -3.74 1.81 17.18
N PRO A 249 -2.95 0.76 17.47
CA PRO A 249 -1.61 0.64 16.91
C PRO A 249 -1.69 0.43 15.39
N THR A 250 -0.67 0.89 14.68
CA THR A 250 -0.54 0.67 13.23
C THR A 250 0.83 0.16 12.88
N PHE A 251 0.91 -0.73 11.89
CA PHE A 251 2.16 -1.32 11.43
C PHE A 251 2.19 -1.41 9.90
N PHE A 252 3.16 -0.73 9.29
CA PHE A 252 3.29 -0.60 7.84
C PHE A 252 4.69 -1.05 7.37
N PRO A 253 4.91 -2.36 7.16
CA PRO A 253 6.15 -2.85 6.58
C PRO A 253 6.12 -2.71 5.04
N ARG A 254 7.28 -2.39 4.47
CA ARG A 254 7.54 -2.44 3.02
C ARG A 254 8.87 -3.12 2.78
N ILE A 255 8.92 -4.02 1.82
CA ILE A 255 10.13 -4.75 1.45
C ILE A 255 10.20 -4.75 -0.07
N ALA A 256 11.40 -4.57 -0.62
CA ALA A 256 11.66 -4.67 -2.04
C ALA A 256 13.03 -5.30 -2.31
N LEU A 257 13.10 -6.14 -3.33
CA LEU A 257 14.33 -6.68 -3.90
C LEU A 257 14.34 -6.30 -5.37
N GLY A 258 15.50 -5.90 -5.91
CA GLY A 258 15.57 -5.62 -7.33
C GLY A 258 16.94 -5.75 -7.95
N TYR A 259 16.92 -5.88 -9.26
CA TYR A 259 18.08 -5.95 -10.12
C TYR A 259 17.98 -4.88 -11.22
N ASN A 260 18.98 -4.03 -11.33
CA ASN A 260 19.01 -2.90 -12.23
C ASN A 260 20.12 -3.03 -13.28
N LYS A 261 19.75 -2.93 -14.56
CA LYS A 261 20.65 -2.63 -15.70
C LYS A 261 20.25 -1.31 -16.36
N GLU A 262 21.08 -0.81 -17.28
CA GLU A 262 20.81 0.42 -18.05
C GLU A 262 19.43 0.38 -18.71
N ARG A 263 19.18 -0.66 -19.52
CA ARG A 263 17.96 -0.77 -20.34
C ARG A 263 16.79 -1.50 -19.69
N TRP A 264 17.02 -2.25 -18.61
CA TRP A 264 15.93 -2.98 -17.95
C TRP A 264 16.16 -3.19 -16.46
N SER A 265 15.09 -3.46 -15.73
CA SER A 265 15.12 -3.86 -14.33
C SER A 265 14.12 -4.96 -14.03
N LEU A 266 14.42 -5.73 -12.99
CA LEU A 266 13.50 -6.65 -12.34
C LEU A 266 13.28 -6.19 -10.91
N GLY A 267 12.06 -6.35 -10.42
CA GLY A 267 11.69 -5.96 -9.07
C GLY A 267 10.66 -6.89 -8.47
N MET A 268 10.82 -7.14 -7.18
CA MET A 268 9.82 -7.76 -6.33
C MET A 268 9.59 -6.85 -5.13
N SER A 269 8.34 -6.67 -4.73
CA SER A 269 8.00 -5.84 -3.57
C SER A 269 6.80 -6.38 -2.82
N TYR A 270 6.83 -6.24 -1.51
CA TYR A 270 5.71 -6.50 -0.62
C TYR A 270 5.42 -5.26 0.21
N LEU A 271 4.17 -4.84 0.23
CA LEU A 271 3.68 -3.76 1.08
C LEU A 271 2.52 -4.28 1.90
N ASN A 272 2.45 -3.87 3.15
CA ASN A 272 1.33 -4.18 4.02
C ASN A 272 0.95 -2.97 4.86
N ASN A 273 -0.36 -2.78 5.00
CA ASN A 273 -0.97 -1.78 5.85
C ASN A 273 -1.82 -2.49 6.91
N SER A 274 -1.33 -2.59 8.14
CA SER A 274 -2.06 -3.18 9.27
C SER A 274 -2.59 -2.09 10.22
N THR A 275 -3.90 -2.08 10.43
CA THR A 275 -4.64 -1.14 11.28
C THR A 275 -5.69 -1.88 12.09
N PHE A 276 -5.90 -1.53 13.36
CA PHE A 276 -6.99 -2.10 14.16
C PHE A 276 -8.26 -1.27 14.04
N SER A 277 -9.40 -1.91 13.77
CA SER A 277 -10.74 -1.28 13.74
C SER A 277 -11.48 -1.41 15.08
N ALA A 278 -11.07 -2.34 15.93
CA ALA A 278 -11.39 -2.40 17.36
C ALA A 278 -10.17 -2.95 18.11
N PHE A 279 -9.79 -2.31 19.21
CA PHE A 279 -8.67 -2.74 20.04
C PHE A 279 -9.05 -2.62 21.51
N SER A 280 -8.94 -3.72 22.26
CA SER A 280 -9.27 -3.75 23.69
C SER A 280 -8.24 -4.61 24.43
N ASP A 281 -7.38 -3.95 25.19
CA ASP A 281 -6.31 -4.58 25.97
C ASP A 281 -6.86 -5.62 26.98
N ASN A 282 -8.01 -5.33 27.60
CA ASN A 282 -8.54 -6.15 28.70
C ASN A 282 -9.43 -7.34 28.28
N ASN A 283 -10.01 -7.33 27.07
CA ASN A 283 -11.07 -8.28 26.69
C ASN A 283 -10.71 -9.20 25.51
N LYS A 284 -9.49 -9.12 24.98
CA LYS A 284 -8.98 -9.93 23.83
C LYS A 284 -9.97 -10.03 22.65
N ASN A 285 -10.72 -8.96 22.42
CA ASN A 285 -11.70 -8.83 21.36
C ASN A 285 -11.20 -7.78 20.36
N ASN A 286 -10.15 -8.16 19.63
CA ASN A 286 -9.46 -7.28 18.70
C ASN A 286 -9.91 -7.56 17.27
N ILE A 287 -10.09 -6.50 16.49
CA ILE A 287 -10.50 -6.59 15.09
C ILE A 287 -9.46 -5.82 14.28
N GLY A 288 -8.56 -6.55 13.65
CA GLY A 288 -7.48 -6.04 12.80
C GLY A 288 -7.84 -6.10 11.33
N LEU A 289 -7.52 -5.07 10.56
CA LEU A 289 -7.52 -5.10 9.11
C LEU A 289 -6.09 -5.03 8.60
N SER A 290 -5.74 -5.91 7.67
CA SER A 290 -4.43 -5.93 7.01
C SER A 290 -4.64 -5.92 5.50
N SER A 291 -4.23 -4.83 4.85
CA SER A 291 -4.26 -4.70 3.40
C SER A 291 -2.85 -4.84 2.85
N GLY A 292 -2.64 -5.75 1.90
CA GLY A 292 -1.34 -6.01 1.33
C GLY A 292 -1.31 -6.02 -0.19
N ASN A 293 -0.11 -5.82 -0.73
CA ASN A 293 0.17 -5.96 -2.16
C ASN A 293 1.55 -6.59 -2.34
N PHE A 294 1.58 -7.79 -2.92
CA PHE A 294 2.79 -8.40 -3.44
C PHE A 294 2.89 -8.14 -4.93
N GLN A 295 4.03 -7.67 -5.41
CA GLN A 295 4.29 -7.43 -6.82
C GLN A 295 5.60 -8.06 -7.26
N ILE A 296 5.62 -8.63 -8.45
CA ILE A 296 6.82 -8.98 -9.20
C ILE A 296 6.70 -8.40 -10.61
N GLY A 297 7.75 -7.77 -11.12
CA GLY A 297 7.66 -7.11 -12.41
C GLY A 297 8.99 -6.85 -13.08
N ALA A 298 8.89 -6.50 -14.36
CA ALA A 298 9.99 -6.11 -15.22
C ALA A 298 9.73 -4.71 -15.78
N ILE A 299 10.80 -3.94 -15.93
CA ILE A 299 10.79 -2.60 -16.51
C ILE A 299 11.76 -2.60 -17.68
N TRP A 300 11.32 -2.09 -18.83
CA TRP A 300 12.16 -1.79 -19.98
C TRP A 300 12.23 -0.29 -20.20
N ARG A 301 13.44 0.24 -20.27
CA ARG A 301 13.71 1.67 -20.44
C ARG A 301 13.98 1.96 -21.91
N LEU A 302 13.31 2.99 -22.41
CA LEU A 302 13.35 3.39 -23.81
C LEU A 302 14.25 4.62 -23.95
N ASN A 303 15.11 4.63 -24.97
CA ASN A 303 15.97 5.77 -25.26
C ASN A 303 15.19 6.95 -25.88
N THR A 304 14.07 6.65 -26.56
CA THR A 304 13.19 7.63 -27.21
C THR A 304 11.80 7.62 -26.56
N THR A 305 11.18 8.80 -26.44
CA THR A 305 9.78 8.93 -26.02
C THR A 305 8.87 8.57 -27.19
N PRO A 306 8.09 7.47 -27.14
CA PRO A 306 7.30 7.01 -28.29
C PRO A 306 6.26 8.03 -28.76
N PHE A 307 5.81 8.94 -27.88
CA PHE A 307 4.74 9.91 -28.18
C PHE A 307 5.23 11.31 -28.58
N LEU A 308 6.54 11.56 -28.62
CA LEU A 308 7.12 12.90 -28.84
C LEU A 308 8.14 12.93 -29.99
N SER A 309 8.12 11.94 -30.88
CA SER A 309 8.80 12.04 -32.16
C SER A 309 8.10 13.11 -33.02
N LYS A 310 8.46 14.37 -32.83
CA LYS A 310 8.32 15.35 -33.92
C LYS A 310 9.25 14.85 -35.02
N LYS A 311 8.68 14.43 -36.16
CA LYS A 311 9.42 14.39 -37.42
C LYS A 311 10.15 15.72 -37.55
N LYS A 312 11.48 15.69 -37.64
CA LYS A 312 12.21 16.84 -38.17
C LYS A 312 11.72 17.03 -39.61
N PRO A 313 11.29 18.23 -40.04
CA PRO A 313 11.21 18.51 -41.46
C PRO A 313 12.64 18.50 -42.00
N GLU A 314 12.83 17.77 -43.10
CA GLU A 314 13.96 17.95 -44.00
C GLU A 314 13.90 19.33 -44.67
#